data_AF-A0A7Y1Y8A0-F1
#
_entry.id   AF-A0A7Y1Y8A0-F1
#
_cell.length_a   1.000
_cell.length_b   1.000
_cell.length_c   1.000
_cell.angle_alpha   90.00
_cell.angle_beta   90.00
_cell.angle_gamma   90.00
#
_symmetry.space_group_name_H-M   'P 1'
#
loop_
_entity.id
_entity.type
_entity.pdbx_description
1 polymer ?
#
loop_
_entity_poly.entity_id
_entity_poly.type
_entity_poly.pdbx_seq_one_letter_code
_entity_poly.pdbx_strand_id
1 'polypeptide(L)'
;MLNRNDRGFTLIELMIVVLIIAILIAIAIPTFLGQRKEAEDSAAKSNLRNALTTQKALYTGGLEAFTTDLDVLSEVEPSLFNVTGASPAVNTFDPVVVTTDASGSTVCIVAVTPRGQYLAIWENDASGTQYGRHSTNPFSTCSASGPPGVGTWTPNGW
;
A
#
# COMPACT_ATOMS: atom_id res chain seq x y z
N MET A 1 -11.59 64.93 3.19
CA MET A 1 -12.75 64.04 3.42
C MET A 1 -12.56 62.83 2.51
N LEU A 2 -12.33 61.65 3.08
CA LEU A 2 -12.06 60.42 2.33
C LEU A 2 -13.40 59.80 1.90
N ASN A 3 -13.73 59.90 0.62
CA ASN A 3 -14.92 59.30 0.04
C ASN A 3 -14.71 57.78 -0.03
N ARG A 4 -15.28 57.03 0.92
CA ARG A 4 -15.33 55.57 0.84
C ARG A 4 -16.41 55.18 -0.14
N ASN A 5 -15.98 54.74 -1.32
CA ASN A 5 -16.82 54.18 -2.36
C ASN A 5 -17.15 52.72 -1.97
N ASP A 6 -18.09 52.54 -1.04
CA ASP A 6 -18.57 51.21 -0.63
C ASP A 6 -19.37 50.58 -1.78
N ARG A 7 -18.66 49.88 -2.67
CA ARG A 7 -19.25 49.01 -3.68
C ARG A 7 -19.69 47.71 -3.01
N GLY A 8 -20.99 47.60 -2.73
CA GLY A 8 -21.60 46.35 -2.26
C GLY A 8 -21.57 45.26 -3.34
N PHE A 9 -21.24 44.04 -2.94
CA PHE A 9 -21.28 42.85 -3.80
C PHE A 9 -22.72 42.57 -4.22
N THR A 10 -22.98 42.30 -5.50
CA THR A 10 -24.34 42.01 -5.96
C THR A 10 -24.73 40.55 -5.63
N LEU A 11 -26.00 40.31 -5.32
CA LEU A 11 -26.49 38.93 -5.10
C LEU A 11 -26.33 38.06 -6.36
N ILE A 12 -26.42 38.68 -7.54
CA ILE A 12 -26.24 37.99 -8.82
C ILE A 12 -24.78 37.56 -9.07
N GLU A 13 -23.79 38.38 -8.65
CA GLU A 13 -22.38 37.97 -8.69
C GLU A 13 -22.16 36.72 -7.84
N LEU A 14 -22.73 36.68 -6.64
CA LEU A 14 -22.58 35.54 -5.76
C LEU A 14 -23.26 34.28 -6.34
N MET A 15 -24.43 34.43 -7.00
CA MET A 15 -25.11 33.32 -7.67
C MET A 15 -24.29 32.70 -8.80
N ILE A 16 -23.66 33.52 -9.66
CA ILE A 16 -22.84 33.00 -10.76
C ILE A 16 -21.59 32.29 -10.23
N VAL A 17 -20.99 32.81 -9.14
CA VAL A 17 -19.81 32.18 -8.53
C VAL A 17 -20.13 30.79 -8.00
N VAL A 18 -21.23 30.62 -7.25
CA VAL A 18 -21.61 29.29 -6.75
C VAL A 18 -22.00 28.33 -7.87
N LEU A 19 -22.60 28.82 -8.95
CA LEU A 19 -22.91 28.03 -10.15
C LEU A 19 -21.62 27.49 -10.80
N ILE A 20 -20.62 28.34 -10.99
CA ILE A 20 -19.34 27.92 -11.59
C ILE A 20 -18.62 26.92 -10.68
N ILE A 21 -18.57 27.18 -9.36
CA ILE A 21 -17.96 26.25 -8.39
C ILE A 21 -18.67 24.89 -8.42
N ALA A 22 -20.00 24.85 -8.53
CA ALA A 22 -20.75 23.59 -8.62
C ALA A 22 -20.37 22.77 -9.86
N ILE A 23 -20.19 23.41 -11.01
CA ILE A 23 -19.75 22.75 -12.26
C ILE A 23 -18.33 22.18 -12.09
N LEU A 24 -17.42 22.94 -11.50
CA LEU A 24 -16.04 22.50 -11.26
C LEU A 24 -16.01 21.29 -10.32
N ILE A 25 -16.76 21.33 -9.22
CA ILE A 25 -16.83 20.24 -8.24
C ILE A 25 -17.38 18.95 -8.87
N ALA A 26 -18.40 19.07 -9.73
CA ALA A 26 -19.01 17.91 -10.39
C ALA A 26 -17.99 17.08 -11.21
N ILE A 27 -16.98 17.73 -11.80
CA ILE A 27 -15.91 17.06 -12.57
C ILE A 27 -14.71 16.71 -11.65
N ALA A 28 -14.39 17.59 -10.70
CA ALA A 28 -13.22 17.44 -9.84
C ALA A 28 -13.35 16.28 -8.83
N ILE A 29 -14.53 16.05 -8.25
CA ILE A 29 -14.72 14.97 -7.27
C ILE A 29 -14.44 13.58 -7.85
N PRO A 30 -15.09 13.14 -8.95
CA PRO A 30 -14.88 11.77 -9.45
C PRO A 30 -13.44 11.53 -9.91
N THR A 31 -12.81 12.55 -10.52
CA THR A 31 -11.42 12.48 -10.98
C THR A 31 -10.44 12.42 -9.80
N PHE A 32 -10.63 13.28 -8.79
CA PHE A 32 -9.82 13.28 -7.57
C PHE A 32 -9.92 11.95 -6.81
N LEU A 33 -11.12 11.37 -6.70
CA LEU A 33 -11.32 10.07 -6.06
C LEU A 33 -10.64 8.91 -6.82
N GLY A 34 -10.60 8.98 -8.15
CA GLY A 34 -9.86 8.02 -8.98
C GLY A 34 -8.36 8.11 -8.78
N GLN A 35 -7.81 9.33 -8.87
CA GLN A 35 -6.38 9.60 -8.68
C GLN A 35 -5.90 9.22 -7.28
N ARG A 36 -6.72 9.48 -6.26
CA ARG A 36 -6.43 9.08 -4.87
C ARG A 36 -6.28 7.55 -4.75
N LYS A 37 -7.20 6.77 -5.33
CA LYS A 37 -7.11 5.30 -5.30
C LYS A 37 -5.89 4.77 -6.05
N GLU A 38 -5.48 5.43 -7.12
CA GLU A 38 -4.27 5.07 -7.87
C GLU A 38 -2.98 5.39 -7.09
N ALA A 39 -2.94 6.56 -6.43
CA ALA A 39 -1.85 6.92 -5.54
C ALA A 39 -1.73 5.93 -4.38
N GLU A 40 -2.85 5.51 -3.80
CA GLU A 40 -2.90 4.51 -2.73
C GLU A 40 -2.46 3.11 -3.20
N ASP A 41 -2.83 2.67 -4.42
CA ASP A 41 -2.31 1.41 -5.02
C ASP A 41 -0.80 1.48 -5.28
N SER A 42 -0.31 2.64 -5.73
CA SER A 42 1.12 2.88 -5.91
C SER A 42 1.88 2.84 -4.57
N ALA A 43 1.31 3.46 -3.53
CA ALA A 43 1.87 3.45 -2.18
C ALA A 43 1.96 2.01 -1.63
N ALA A 44 0.89 1.22 -1.76
CA ALA A 44 0.89 -0.18 -1.32
C ALA A 44 1.99 -1.01 -2.02
N LYS A 45 2.17 -0.83 -3.34
CA LYS A 45 3.26 -1.49 -4.08
C LYS A 45 4.64 -1.03 -3.62
N SER A 46 4.80 0.26 -3.34
CA SER A 46 6.05 0.81 -2.81
C SER A 46 6.37 0.23 -1.44
N ASN A 47 5.37 0.19 -0.54
CA ASN A 47 5.54 -0.31 0.82
C ASN A 47 5.91 -1.79 0.83
N LEU A 48 5.29 -2.61 -0.03
CA LEU A 48 5.67 -4.01 -0.24
C LEU A 48 7.12 -4.17 -0.71
N ARG A 49 7.55 -3.37 -1.69
CA ARG A 49 8.91 -3.41 -2.22
C ARG A 49 9.94 -2.95 -1.20
N ASN A 50 9.60 -1.94 -0.41
CA ASN A 50 10.48 -1.48 0.65
C ASN A 50 10.60 -2.56 1.73
N ALA A 51 9.50 -3.18 2.16
CA ALA A 51 9.54 -4.31 3.11
C ALA A 51 10.40 -5.48 2.60
N LEU A 52 10.30 -5.84 1.31
CA LEU A 52 11.20 -6.82 0.70
C LEU A 52 12.67 -6.38 0.75
N THR A 53 12.93 -5.12 0.44
CA THR A 53 14.28 -4.54 0.46
C THR A 53 14.87 -4.57 1.87
N THR A 54 14.08 -4.22 2.89
CA THR A 54 14.46 -4.33 4.31
C THR A 54 14.82 -5.76 4.69
N GLN A 55 13.96 -6.73 4.33
CA GLN A 55 14.19 -8.15 4.59
C GLN A 55 15.49 -8.64 3.95
N LYS A 56 15.74 -8.26 2.69
CA LYS A 56 16.98 -8.57 1.98
C LYS A 56 18.19 -7.91 2.63
N ALA A 57 18.08 -6.64 2.99
CA ALA A 57 19.16 -5.90 3.63
C ALA A 57 19.57 -6.58 4.95
N LEU A 58 18.60 -6.95 5.78
CA LEU A 58 18.84 -7.66 7.05
C LEU A 58 19.47 -9.03 6.84
N TYR A 59 18.98 -9.81 5.87
CA TYR A 59 19.55 -11.10 5.51
C TYR A 59 21.01 -10.96 5.04
N THR A 60 21.30 -10.00 4.16
CA THR A 60 22.68 -9.74 3.70
C THR A 60 23.57 -9.09 4.78
N GLY A 61 22.96 -8.43 5.76
CA GLY A 61 23.63 -7.74 6.87
C GLY A 61 24.06 -8.68 8.00
N GLY A 62 23.75 -9.97 7.91
CA GLY A 62 24.22 -10.99 8.85
C GLY A 62 23.12 -11.82 9.52
N LEU A 63 21.84 -11.56 9.24
CA LEU A 63 20.79 -12.49 9.66
C LEU A 63 20.83 -13.74 8.79
N GLU A 64 20.84 -14.91 9.41
CA GLU A 64 20.79 -16.21 8.72
C GLU A 64 19.37 -16.61 8.28
N ALA A 65 18.38 -15.76 8.58
CA ALA A 65 16.96 -15.99 8.29
C ALA A 65 16.22 -14.67 8.08
N PHE A 66 15.16 -14.72 7.28
CA PHE A 66 14.14 -13.66 7.26
C PHE A 66 13.43 -13.59 8.61
N THR A 67 12.99 -12.40 8.99
CA THR A 67 12.46 -12.14 10.32
C THR A 67 11.06 -11.53 10.31
N THR A 68 10.28 -11.86 11.33
CA THR A 68 9.02 -11.19 11.66
C THR A 68 9.14 -10.32 12.91
N ASP A 69 10.35 -10.21 13.47
CA ASP A 69 10.64 -9.38 14.63
C ASP A 69 10.49 -7.90 14.27
N LEU A 70 9.52 -7.25 14.91
CA LEU A 70 9.17 -5.87 14.64
C LEU A 70 10.18 -4.88 15.20
N ASP A 71 10.91 -5.26 16.25
CA ASP A 71 11.93 -4.38 16.82
C ASP A 71 13.10 -4.27 15.84
N VAL A 72 13.50 -5.40 15.24
CA VAL A 72 14.55 -5.43 14.20
C VAL A 72 14.09 -4.73 12.92
N LEU A 73 12.84 -4.94 12.51
CA LEU A 73 12.32 -4.34 11.27
C LEU A 73 12.09 -2.83 11.39
N SER A 74 11.62 -2.36 12.54
CA SER A 74 11.39 -0.94 12.78
C SER A 74 12.68 -0.14 13.00
N GLU A 75 13.79 -0.80 13.39
CA GLU A 75 15.10 -0.16 13.42
C GLU A 75 15.59 0.24 12.02
N VAL A 76 15.37 -0.63 11.03
CA VAL A 76 15.79 -0.37 9.64
C VAL A 76 14.77 0.48 8.91
N GLU A 77 13.48 0.19 9.07
CA GLU A 77 12.40 0.87 8.35
C GLU A 77 11.19 1.14 9.27
N PRO A 78 11.25 2.20 10.10
CA PRO A 78 10.22 2.50 11.10
C PRO A 78 8.87 2.90 10.48
N SER A 79 8.86 3.28 9.21
CA SER A 79 7.67 3.80 8.52
C SER A 79 6.76 2.71 7.94
N LEU A 80 7.21 1.46 7.91
CA LEU A 80 6.60 0.41 7.07
C LEU A 80 5.78 -0.64 7.84
N PHE A 81 5.80 -0.61 9.17
CA PHE A 81 5.24 -1.71 9.96
C PHE A 81 4.23 -1.21 10.99
N ASN A 82 2.96 -1.56 10.79
CA ASN A 82 1.92 -1.47 11.81
C ASN A 82 1.26 -2.84 11.92
N VAL A 83 1.65 -3.61 12.95
CA VAL A 83 1.28 -5.02 13.05
C VAL A 83 0.08 -5.21 13.93
N THR A 84 -1.04 -5.55 13.30
CA THR A 84 -1.96 -6.52 13.90
C THR A 84 -1.63 -7.87 13.30
N GLY A 85 -1.29 -8.86 14.13
CA GLY A 85 -0.91 -10.23 13.74
C GLY A 85 -2.04 -11.06 13.11
N ALA A 86 -2.84 -10.45 12.26
CA ALA A 86 -3.85 -11.06 11.42
C ALA A 86 -3.77 -10.41 10.03
N SER A 87 -4.09 -11.19 8.99
CA SER A 87 -4.25 -10.78 7.59
C SER A 87 -4.62 -9.29 7.43
N PRO A 88 -4.00 -8.55 6.49
CA PRO A 88 -4.30 -7.13 6.32
C PRO A 88 -5.80 -6.94 6.09
N ALA A 89 -6.42 -6.09 6.92
CA ALA A 89 -7.85 -5.83 6.85
C ALA A 89 -8.15 -4.98 5.61
N VAL A 90 -9.15 -5.40 4.84
CA VAL A 90 -9.50 -4.87 3.50
C VAL A 90 -9.81 -3.35 3.48
N ASN A 91 -9.96 -2.72 4.64
CA ASN A 91 -10.35 -1.31 4.79
C ASN A 91 -9.37 -0.46 5.61
N THR A 92 -8.19 -0.99 5.96
CA THR A 92 -7.18 -0.24 6.70
C THR A 92 -6.10 0.19 5.72
N PHE A 93 -5.80 1.49 5.68
CA PHE A 93 -4.65 1.98 4.95
C PHE A 93 -3.38 1.39 5.58
N ASP A 94 -2.50 0.83 4.75
CA ASP A 94 -1.11 0.50 5.08
C ASP A 94 -0.74 -0.63 6.06
N PRO A 95 -1.56 -1.66 6.40
CA PRO A 95 -0.97 -2.84 7.02
C PRO A 95 -0.22 -3.64 5.95
N VAL A 96 1.09 -3.46 5.86
CA VAL A 96 1.98 -4.48 5.28
C VAL A 96 2.14 -5.58 6.32
N VAL A 97 1.71 -6.78 5.99
CA VAL A 97 1.89 -7.96 6.83
C VAL A 97 3.06 -8.77 6.31
N VAL A 98 4.04 -9.00 7.17
CA VAL A 98 5.19 -9.85 6.91
C VAL A 98 5.03 -11.13 7.71
N THR A 99 5.19 -12.27 7.07
CA THR A 99 5.29 -13.58 7.72
C THR A 99 6.42 -14.37 7.09
N THR A 100 7.02 -15.28 7.85
CA THR A 100 8.07 -16.17 7.36
C THR A 100 7.62 -17.62 7.42
N ASP A 101 8.31 -18.50 6.70
CA ASP A 101 8.18 -19.94 6.95
C ASP A 101 8.86 -20.33 8.27
N ALA A 102 8.62 -21.56 8.73
CA ALA A 102 9.19 -22.06 9.99
C ALA A 102 10.72 -22.14 9.98
N SER A 103 11.35 -22.24 8.80
CA SER A 103 12.80 -22.34 8.64
C SER A 103 13.47 -20.97 8.45
N GLY A 104 12.70 -19.91 8.19
CA GLY A 104 13.24 -18.56 7.94
C GLY A 104 13.88 -18.36 6.56
N SER A 105 13.79 -19.35 5.68
CA SER A 105 14.30 -19.29 4.29
C SER A 105 13.38 -18.53 3.34
N THR A 106 12.12 -18.30 3.75
CA THR A 106 11.09 -17.68 2.93
C THR A 106 10.39 -16.57 3.69
N VAL A 107 10.18 -15.43 3.03
CA VAL A 107 9.33 -14.35 3.51
C VAL A 107 8.16 -14.11 2.56
N CYS A 108 6.98 -14.01 3.16
CA CYS A 108 5.73 -13.71 2.49
C CYS A 108 5.23 -12.36 2.98
N ILE A 109 5.06 -11.42 2.07
CA ILE A 109 4.69 -10.04 2.37
C ILE A 109 3.37 -9.74 1.66
N VAL A 110 2.37 -9.27 2.38
CA VAL A 110 1.06 -8.97 1.78
C VAL A 110 0.54 -7.61 2.21
N ALA A 111 -0.04 -6.88 1.27
CA ALA A 111 -0.77 -5.65 1.48
C ALA A 111 -2.12 -5.73 0.77
N VAL A 112 -3.09 -4.94 1.21
CA VAL A 112 -4.40 -4.83 0.57
C VAL A 112 -4.59 -3.43 0.00
N THR A 113 -5.07 -3.38 -1.23
CA THR A 113 -5.38 -2.13 -1.92
C THR A 113 -6.75 -1.61 -1.50
N PRO A 114 -7.03 -0.30 -1.63
CA PRO A 114 -8.37 0.27 -1.40
C PRO A 114 -9.45 -0.29 -2.34
N ARG A 115 -9.05 -1.03 -3.38
CA ARG A 115 -9.94 -1.74 -4.31
C ARG A 115 -10.29 -3.15 -3.82
N GLY A 116 -9.78 -3.57 -2.66
CA GLY A 116 -9.98 -4.91 -2.10
C GLY A 116 -9.15 -6.00 -2.76
N GLN A 117 -8.12 -5.65 -3.53
CA GLN A 117 -7.18 -6.61 -4.09
C GLN A 117 -5.98 -6.80 -3.16
N TYR A 118 -5.54 -8.05 -3.00
CA TYR A 118 -4.33 -8.40 -2.28
C TYR A 118 -3.13 -8.38 -3.21
N LEU A 119 -2.09 -7.68 -2.77
CA LEU A 119 -0.78 -7.68 -3.37
C LEU A 119 0.15 -8.47 -2.45
N ALA A 120 0.56 -9.65 -2.87
CA ALA A 120 1.54 -10.54 -2.25
C ALA A 120 2.92 -10.61 -2.95
N ILE A 121 3.99 -10.54 -2.15
CA ILE A 121 5.35 -10.90 -2.53
C ILE A 121 5.71 -12.19 -1.81
N TRP A 122 6.26 -13.14 -2.54
CA TRP A 122 6.90 -14.34 -2.00
C TRP A 122 8.38 -14.27 -2.36
N GLU A 123 9.26 -14.32 -1.36
CA GLU A 123 10.70 -14.36 -1.55
C GLU A 123 11.24 -15.60 -0.86
N ASN A 124 12.05 -16.36 -1.58
CA ASN A 124 12.81 -17.47 -1.02
C ASN A 124 14.29 -17.29 -1.33
N ASP A 125 15.13 -17.60 -0.36
CA ASP A 125 16.59 -17.57 -0.43
C ASP A 125 17.18 -18.34 -1.62
N ALA A 126 16.55 -19.46 -2.02
CA ALA A 126 17.00 -20.29 -3.13
C ALA A 126 16.30 -19.98 -4.47
N SER A 127 15.02 -19.62 -4.43
CA SER A 127 14.15 -19.51 -5.62
C SER A 127 13.90 -18.07 -6.09
N GLY A 128 14.28 -17.07 -5.29
CA GLY A 128 14.13 -15.66 -5.59
C GLY A 128 12.70 -15.11 -5.38
N THR A 129 12.45 -13.94 -5.96
CA THR A 129 11.22 -13.15 -5.75
C THR A 129 10.13 -13.52 -6.75
N GLN A 130 8.90 -13.65 -6.25
CA GLN A 130 7.69 -13.74 -7.05
C GLN A 130 6.62 -12.77 -6.53
N TYR A 131 5.80 -12.27 -7.44
CA TYR A 131 4.75 -11.28 -7.19
C TYR A 131 3.42 -11.82 -7.72
N GLY A 132 2.31 -11.63 -6.99
CA GLY A 132 1.01 -12.20 -7.39
C GLY A 132 -0.21 -11.41 -6.89
N ARG A 133 -1.15 -11.07 -7.80
CA ARG A 133 -2.40 -10.34 -7.47
C ARG A 133 -3.51 -11.33 -7.15
N HIS A 134 -4.19 -11.12 -6.03
CA HIS A 134 -5.22 -12.04 -5.56
C HIS A 134 -6.47 -11.32 -5.08
N SER A 135 -7.62 -11.98 -5.20
CA SER A 135 -8.90 -11.52 -4.64
C SER A 135 -9.06 -11.85 -3.15
N THR A 136 -8.22 -12.74 -2.63
CA THR A 136 -8.17 -13.17 -1.23
C THR A 136 -6.72 -13.18 -0.76
N ASN A 137 -6.47 -13.09 0.56
CA ASN A 137 -5.12 -13.24 1.08
C ASN A 137 -4.54 -14.62 0.67
N PRO A 138 -3.45 -14.67 -0.10
CA PRO A 138 -2.87 -15.94 -0.56
C PRO A 138 -2.07 -16.66 0.53
N PHE A 139 -1.68 -15.99 1.61
CA PHE A 139 -0.82 -16.51 2.66
C PHE A 139 -1.59 -16.86 3.93
N SER A 140 -2.35 -17.97 3.91
CA SER A 140 -2.83 -18.59 5.15
C SER A 140 -1.67 -19.16 5.99
N THR A 141 -0.60 -19.57 5.32
CA THR A 141 0.72 -19.94 5.87
C THR A 141 1.79 -19.58 4.84
N CYS A 142 2.99 -19.15 5.28
CA CYS A 142 4.12 -18.95 4.36
C CYS A 142 4.82 -20.28 4.08
N SER A 143 4.77 -20.75 2.83
CA SER A 143 5.40 -22.02 2.43
C SER A 143 6.76 -21.79 1.79
N ALA A 144 7.75 -22.59 2.18
CA ALA A 144 9.06 -22.64 1.54
C ALA A 144 9.07 -23.39 0.20
N SER A 145 8.05 -24.22 -0.08
CA SER A 145 8.00 -25.06 -1.28
C SER A 145 7.60 -24.29 -2.56
N GLY A 146 7.30 -23.00 -2.44
CA GLY A 146 6.84 -22.15 -3.54
C GLY A 146 5.69 -21.24 -3.13
N PRO A 147 5.35 -20.25 -3.98
CA PRO A 147 4.19 -19.41 -3.74
C PRO A 147 2.91 -20.26 -3.72
N PRO A 148 1.95 -19.94 -2.85
CA PRO A 148 0.70 -20.69 -2.76
C PRO A 148 -0.11 -20.62 -4.07
N GLY A 149 -0.73 -21.75 -4.43
CA GLY A 149 -1.38 -21.99 -5.74
C GLY A 149 -2.68 -21.25 -6.03
N VAL A 150 -2.98 -20.17 -5.31
CA VAL A 150 -4.08 -19.27 -5.69
C VAL A 150 -3.48 -18.17 -6.57
N GLY A 151 -3.92 -17.99 -7.82
CA GLY A 151 -3.52 -16.88 -8.71
C GLY A 151 -2.21 -17.04 -9.49
N THR A 152 -1.96 -16.08 -10.39
CA THR A 152 -0.76 -16.00 -11.23
C THR A 152 0.39 -15.31 -10.51
N TRP A 153 1.51 -16.00 -10.41
CA TRP A 153 2.78 -15.49 -9.88
C TRP A 153 3.73 -15.16 -11.02
N THR A 154 4.43 -14.03 -10.93
CA THR A 154 5.43 -13.63 -11.92
C THR A 154 6.73 -13.17 -11.25
N PRO A 155 7.90 -13.39 -11.87
CA PRO A 155 9.17 -12.90 -11.35
C PRO A 155 9.41 -11.41 -11.65
N ASN A 156 8.66 -10.81 -12.58
CA ASN A 156 8.90 -9.47 -13.11
C ASN A 156 7.96 -8.40 -12.53
N GLY A 157 7.21 -8.73 -11.48
CA GLY A 157 6.31 -7.80 -10.79
C GLY A 157 4.82 -8.06 -11.02
N TRP A 158 4.05 -6.97 -10.91
CA TRP A 158 2.60 -6.94 -10.70
C TRP A 158 1.77 -6.80 -11.96
#